data_AF-A0A8X6GFU5-F1
#
_entry.id   AF-A0A8X6GFU5-F1
#
_cell.length_a   1.000
_cell.length_b   1.000
_cell.length_c   1.000
_cell.angle_alpha   90.00
_cell.angle_beta   90.00
_cell.angle_gamma   90.00
#
_symmetry.space_group_name_H-M   'P 1'
#
loop_
_entity.id
_entity.type
_entity.pdbx_description
1 polymer ?
#
loop_
_entity_poly.entity_id
_entity_poly.type
_entity_poly.pdbx_seq_one_letter_code
_entity_poly.pdbx_strand_id
1 'polypeptide(L)'
;MATSCIGSIVENLSDSNPIDFIENEENSPTFLSYSGGVSYPDLLLTCPTLSDRVQHKLIDCPGGSGHKILLSSIIKYGLSYREPRRTYWNLKKANWTKFRNLTN
;
A
#
# COMPACT_ATOMS: atom_id res chain seq x y z
N MET A 1 5.77 13.26 25.06
CA MET A 1 4.37 12.80 24.97
C MET A 1 4.40 11.29 25.08
N ALA A 2 3.64 10.69 25.98
CA ALA A 2 3.62 9.23 26.13
C ALA A 2 2.84 8.64 24.95
N THR A 3 3.54 7.98 24.03
CA THR A 3 2.92 7.16 23.00
C THR A 3 2.13 6.04 23.69
N SER A 4 0.84 5.89 23.33
CA SER A 4 0.05 4.77 23.83
C SER A 4 0.71 3.46 23.39
N CYS A 5 0.49 2.35 24.10
CA CYS A 5 1.18 1.09 23.77
C CYS A 5 0.97 0.65 22.31
N ILE A 6 -0.11 1.08 21.67
CA ILE A 6 -0.44 0.80 20.27
C ILE A 6 0.40 1.64 19.31
N GLY A 7 0.63 2.92 19.61
CA GLY A 7 1.47 3.80 18.79
C GLY A 7 2.90 3.25 18.69
N SER A 8 3.46 2.84 19.82
CA SER A 8 4.80 2.25 19.87
C SER A 8 4.90 0.93 19.09
N ILE A 9 3.83 0.15 18.98
CA ILE A 9 3.83 -1.08 18.16
C ILE A 9 3.95 -0.72 16.68
N VAL A 10 3.23 0.31 16.23
CA VAL A 10 3.27 0.77 14.84
C VAL A 10 4.63 1.41 14.52
N GLU A 11 5.17 2.22 15.42
CA GLU A 11 6.52 2.80 15.29
C GLU A 11 7.56 1.68 15.17
N ASN A 12 7.54 0.69 16.07
CA ASN A 12 8.45 -0.46 16.00
C ASN A 12 8.30 -1.25 14.70
N LEU A 13 7.09 -1.38 14.16
CA LEU A 13 6.86 -2.05 12.87
C LEU A 13 7.54 -1.28 11.74
N SER A 14 7.45 0.05 11.73
CA SER A 14 8.11 0.91 10.75
C SER A 14 9.63 0.86 10.90
N ASP A 15 10.15 0.93 12.12
CA ASP A 15 11.60 0.96 12.38
C ASP A 15 12.28 -0.38 12.10
N SER A 16 11.56 -1.49 12.26
CA SER A 16 12.11 -2.84 12.10
C SER A 16 12.00 -3.39 10.68
N ASN A 17 11.30 -2.70 9.77
CA ASN A 17 11.03 -3.17 8.42
C ASN A 17 11.32 -2.08 7.39
N PRO A 18 11.56 -2.41 6.11
CA PRO A 18 11.67 -1.43 5.05
C PRO A 18 10.27 -0.92 4.66
N ILE A 19 9.64 -0.19 5.57
CA ILE A 19 8.33 0.43 5.43
C ILE A 19 8.47 1.91 5.78
N ASP A 20 8.03 2.77 4.87
CA ASP A 20 7.94 4.20 5.09
C ASP A 20 6.50 4.58 5.44
N PHE A 21 6.38 5.52 6.37
CA PHE A 21 5.14 6.22 6.65
C PHE A 21 5.01 7.44 5.74
N ILE A 22 3.89 7.55 5.03
CA ILE A 22 3.56 8.73 4.23
C ILE A 22 2.73 9.67 5.08
N GLU A 23 3.34 10.81 5.42
CA GLU A 23 2.67 11.84 6.19
C GLU A 23 1.50 12.44 5.43
N ASN A 24 0.44 12.77 6.17
CA ASN A 24 -0.64 13.55 5.60
C ASN A 24 -0.20 15.01 5.40
N GLU A 25 0.15 15.39 4.18
CA GLU A 25 0.56 16.76 3.83
C GLU A 25 -0.39 17.86 4.33
N GLU A 26 -1.70 17.61 4.31
CA GLU A 26 -2.70 18.59 4.76
C GLU A 26 -2.77 18.73 6.29
N ASN A 27 -2.06 17.88 7.05
CA ASN A 27 -2.10 17.77 8.51
C ASN A 27 -3.54 17.76 9.09
N SER A 28 -4.49 17.31 8.27
CA SER A 28 -5.91 17.34 8.56
C SER A 28 -6.35 16.03 9.21
N PRO A 29 -7.23 16.08 10.22
CA PRO A 29 -7.69 14.87 10.89
C PRO A 29 -8.43 13.96 9.92
N THR A 30 -8.15 12.66 10.01
CA THR A 30 -8.79 11.64 9.17
C THR A 30 -10.09 11.14 9.78
N PHE A 31 -10.31 11.39 11.08
CA PHE A 31 -11.53 11.00 11.79
C PHE A 31 -12.09 12.13 12.64
N LEU A 32 -13.41 12.35 12.51
CA LEU A 32 -14.23 13.16 13.39
C LEU A 32 -15.18 12.25 14.16
N SER A 33 -15.04 12.21 15.48
CA SER A 33 -15.94 11.47 16.35
C SER A 33 -17.29 12.17 16.49
N TYR A 34 -18.32 11.40 16.83
CA TYR A 34 -19.64 11.96 17.13
C TYR A 34 -19.61 12.96 18.31
N SER A 35 -18.67 12.77 19.24
CA SER A 35 -18.44 13.69 20.36
C SER A 35 -17.73 14.99 19.97
N GLY A 36 -17.43 15.21 18.68
CA GLY A 36 -16.73 16.38 18.17
C GLY A 36 -15.21 16.34 18.32
N GLY A 37 -14.67 15.20 18.76
CA GLY A 37 -13.23 14.97 18.83
C GLY A 37 -12.64 14.70 17.44
N VAL A 38 -11.46 15.22 17.17
CA VAL A 38 -10.72 14.96 15.92
C VAL A 38 -9.49 14.12 16.21
N SER A 39 -9.16 13.19 15.31
CA SER A 39 -7.99 12.31 15.45
C SER A 39 -7.44 11.83 14.10
N TYR A 40 -6.29 11.16 14.15
CA TYR A 40 -5.52 10.68 13.00
C TYR A 40 -5.29 9.16 13.08
N PRO A 41 -6.35 8.33 13.15
CA PRO A 41 -6.19 6.88 13.27
C PRO A 41 -5.77 6.21 11.97
N ASP A 42 -5.98 6.86 10.81
CA ASP A 42 -5.73 6.26 9.50
C ASP A 42 -4.28 6.54 9.06
N LEU A 43 -3.59 5.50 8.61
CA LEU A 43 -2.17 5.53 8.28
C LEU A 43 -1.95 5.09 6.82
N LEU A 44 -1.01 5.75 6.13
CA LEU A 44 -0.55 5.34 4.81
C LEU A 44 0.90 4.84 4.91
N LEU A 45 1.07 3.54 4.65
CA LEU A 45 2.37 2.88 4.69
C LEU A 45 2.75 2.43 3.29
N THR A 46 4.03 2.54 2.95
CA THR A 46 4.56 2.13 1.65
C THR A 46 5.94 1.51 1.79
N CYS A 47 6.46 0.96 0.69
CA CYS A 47 7.85 0.55 0.62
C CYS A 47 8.73 1.76 0.25
N PRO A 48 9.96 1.89 0.79
CA PRO A 48 10.89 2.98 0.48
C PRO A 48 11.13 3.23 -1.02
N THR A 49 11.00 2.18 -1.83
CA THR A 49 11.18 2.26 -3.29
C THR A 49 10.01 2.94 -4.03
N LEU A 50 8.90 3.20 -3.34
CA LEU A 50 7.68 3.80 -3.88
C LEU A 50 7.29 5.10 -3.17
N SER A 51 7.95 5.47 -2.07
CA SER A 51 7.57 6.61 -1.23
C SER A 51 7.51 7.93 -2.00
N ASP A 52 8.50 8.14 -2.88
CA ASP A 52 8.60 9.31 -3.77
C ASP A 52 7.52 9.36 -4.87
N ARG A 53 6.80 8.26 -5.07
CA ARG A 53 5.81 8.08 -6.14
C ARG A 53 4.39 8.00 -5.63
N VAL A 54 4.19 7.91 -4.32
CA VAL A 54 2.87 7.92 -3.72
C VAL A 54 2.42 9.38 -3.63
N GLN A 55 1.22 9.64 -4.14
CA GLN A 55 0.47 10.86 -3.84
C GLN A 55 -0.81 10.46 -3.13
N HIS A 56 -1.23 11.25 -2.16
CA HIS A 56 -2.51 11.05 -1.49
C HIS A 56 -3.27 12.36 -1.32
N LYS A 57 -4.56 12.22 -1.10
CA LYS A 57 -5.47 13.33 -0.79
C LYS A 57 -6.55 12.84 0.17
N LEU A 58 -6.94 13.69 1.11
CA LEU A 58 -8.13 13.48 1.91
C LEU A 58 -9.37 14.04 1.22
N ILE A 59 -10.45 13.26 1.25
CA ILE A 59 -11.74 13.64 0.69
C ILE A 59 -12.79 13.40 1.77
N ASP A 60 -13.68 14.36 2.00
CA ASP A 60 -14.77 14.16 2.94
C ASP A 60 -15.72 13.06 2.42
N CYS A 61 -16.04 12.10 3.28
CA CYS A 61 -16.94 11.01 2.92
C CYS A 61 -18.39 11.54 2.87
N PRO A 62 -19.13 11.32 1.77
CA PRO A 62 -20.55 11.61 1.74
C PRO A 62 -21.28 10.54 2.58
N GLY A 63 -21.43 10.79 3.88
CA GLY A 63 -22.10 9.90 4.82
C GLY A 63 -21.48 9.94 6.22
N GLY A 64 -22.30 9.71 7.25
CA GLY A 64 -21.96 9.92 8.68
C GLY A 64 -20.96 8.94 9.31
N SER A 65 -19.96 8.45 8.58
CA SER A 65 -18.92 7.55 9.11
C SER A 65 -17.98 8.27 10.09
N GLY A 66 -17.88 9.60 10.01
CA GLY A 66 -16.89 10.39 10.74
C GLY A 66 -15.48 10.31 10.14
N HIS A 67 -15.15 9.21 9.46
CA HIS A 67 -13.91 9.07 8.69
C HIS A 67 -13.95 9.82 7.36
N LYS A 68 -12.84 10.48 7.04
CA LYS A 68 -12.51 10.96 5.70
C LYS A 68 -11.96 9.82 4.86
N ILE A 69 -12.08 9.95 3.55
CA ILE A 69 -11.52 9.02 2.57
C ILE A 69 -10.08 9.43 2.29
N LEU A 70 -9.13 8.55 2.56
CA LEU A 70 -7.74 8.70 2.12
C LEU A 70 -7.58 8.08 0.74
N LEU A 71 -7.54 8.93 -0.29
CA LEU A 71 -7.33 8.50 -1.67
C LEU A 71 -5.85 8.56 -2.01
N SER A 72 -5.22 7.40 -2.22
CA SER A 72 -3.81 7.29 -2.62
C SER A 72 -3.66 6.82 -4.07
N SER A 73 -2.64 7.34 -4.76
CA SER A 73 -2.27 6.95 -6.12
C SER A 73 -0.75 6.78 -6.22
N ILE A 74 -0.30 5.93 -7.15
CA ILE A 74 1.12 5.72 -7.43
C ILE A 74 1.42 6.29 -8.81
N ILE A 75 2.23 7.34 -8.86
CA ILE A 75 2.72 7.90 -10.11
C ILE A 75 3.81 6.99 -10.65
N LYS A 76 3.56 6.40 -11.81
CA LYS A 76 4.55 5.61 -12.52
C LYS A 76 4.90 6.30 -13.83
N TYR A 77 6.06 6.96 -13.87
CA TYR A 77 6.65 7.42 -15.12
C TYR A 77 7.17 6.23 -15.92
N GLY A 78 6.84 6.17 -17.22
CA GLY A 78 7.29 5.12 -18.11
C GLY A 78 6.60 3.78 -17.88
N LEU A 79 5.45 3.58 -18.53
CA LEU A 79 4.97 2.24 -18.81
C LEU A 79 5.85 1.65 -19.92
N SER A 80 7.04 1.14 -19.58
CA SER A 80 7.56 0.03 -20.37
C SER A 80 6.56 -1.11 -20.18
N TYR A 81 6.00 -1.63 -21.27
CA TYR A 81 5.27 -2.88 -21.27
C TYR A 81 5.99 -3.87 -20.34
N ARG A 82 5.32 -4.27 -19.26
CA ARG A 82 5.87 -5.22 -18.29
C ARG A 82 5.16 -6.51 -18.58
N GLU A 83 5.89 -7.49 -19.10
CA GLU A 83 5.34 -8.83 -19.23
C GLU A 83 4.71 -9.27 -17.90
N PRO A 84 3.54 -9.91 -17.92
CA PRO A 84 2.90 -10.38 -16.71
C PRO A 84 3.88 -11.29 -15.94
N ARG A 85 4.24 -10.91 -14.71
CA ARG A 85 5.09 -11.74 -13.82
C ARG A 85 4.38 -13.00 -13.29
N ARG A 86 3.20 -13.33 -13.82
CA ARG A 86 2.52 -14.58 -13.50
C ARG A 86 2.82 -15.59 -14.61
N THR A 87 3.79 -16.45 -14.35
CA THR A 87 3.79 -17.78 -14.95
C THR A 87 2.63 -18.53 -14.32
N TYR A 88 1.48 -18.57 -15.00
CA TYR A 88 0.55 -19.67 -14.74
C TYR A 88 1.31 -20.95 -15.06
N TRP A 89 1.37 -21.88 -14.12
CA TRP A 89 1.82 -23.23 -14.44
C TRP A 89 0.90 -23.76 -15.53
N ASN A 90 1.40 -23.80 -16.76
CA ASN A 90 0.61 -24.26 -17.88
C ASN A 90 0.47 -25.77 -17.71
N LEU A 91 -0.64 -26.22 -17.12
CA LEU A 91 -0.99 -27.64 -16.97
C LEU A 91 -1.25 -28.33 -18.33
N LYS A 92 -1.00 -27.65 -19.46
CA LYS A 92 -0.94 -28.29 -20.76
C LYS A 92 0.27 -29.23 -20.77
N LYS A 93 -0.05 -30.53 -20.79
CA LYS A 93 0.84 -31.70 -20.76
C LYS A 93 2.18 -31.43 -21.45
N ALA A 94 3.27 -31.76 -20.75
CA ALA A 94 4.62 -31.68 -21.29
C ALA A 94 4.70 -32.32 -22.68
N ASN A 95 5.39 -31.65 -23.62
CA ASN A 95 5.62 -32.17 -24.96
C ASN A 95 6.76 -33.20 -24.92
N TRP A 96 6.42 -34.41 -24.50
CA TRP A 96 7.35 -35.53 -24.33
C TRP A 96 8.06 -35.92 -25.62
N THR A 97 7.44 -35.69 -26.77
CA THR A 97 8.06 -35.94 -28.08
C THR A 97 9.27 -35.03 -28.28
N LYS A 98 9.15 -33.73 -27.94
CA LYS A 98 10.27 -32.78 -28.06
C LYS A 98 11.41 -33.11 -27.09
N PHE A 99 11.08 -33.50 -25.86
CA PHE A 99 12.09 -33.89 -24.86
C PHE A 99 12.90 -35.11 -25.32
N ARG A 100 12.23 -36.15 -25.83
CA ARG A 100 12.88 -37.39 -26.26
C ARG A 100 13.83 -37.19 -27.45
N ASN A 101 13.49 -36.29 -28.38
CA ASN A 101 14.37 -35.98 -29.53
C ASN A 101 15.62 -35.17 -29.15
N LEU A 102 15.62 -34.50 -27.99
CA LEU A 102 16.74 -33.68 -27.52
C LEU A 102 17.65 -34.43 -26.54
N THR A 103 17.22 -35.58 -26.04
CA THR A 103 17.92 -36.35 -24.99
C THR A 103 18.37 -37.74 -25.46
N ASN A 104 18.01 -38.12 -26.69
CA ASN A 104 18.63 -39.20 -27.45
C ASN A 104 19.58 -38.60 -28.48
#